data_AF-A0A413YQY5-F1
#
_entry.id   AF-A0A413YQY5-F1
#
_cell.length_a   1.000
_cell.length_b   1.000
_cell.length_c   1.000
_cell.angle_alpha   90.00
_cell.angle_beta   90.00
_cell.angle_gamma   90.00
#
_symmetry.space_group_name_H-M   'P 1'
#
loop_
_entity.id
_entity.type
_entity.pdbx_description
1 polymer ?
#
loop_
_entity_poly.entity_id
_entity_poly.type
_entity_poly.pdbx_seq_one_letter_code
_entity_poly.pdbx_strand_id
1 'polypeptide(L)'
;MLVSLDTFKKYRYSDIRKGRIEVTKYDYDRTQYSEKQVTEKMKLDRLKYLSLFVAETPEEIEQLIRIFPDLESVRLDINEYLERPKEVLNMFSEALRILDRNTAELMVDRMKDETDELKVQKGKLEAQNGELEAQNGKLEALNGELEAQNEALKSSFKEKDAAIEAKDAEIERLKKLLEEQNK
;
A
#
# COMPACT_ATOMS: atom_id res chain seq x y z
N MET A 1 28.04 -19.01 5.21
CA MET A 1 27.83 -18.29 6.48
C MET A 1 28.93 -17.24 6.60
N LEU A 2 28.59 -15.98 6.90
CA LEU A 2 29.59 -15.02 7.38
C LEU A 2 30.21 -15.61 8.65
N VAL A 3 31.54 -15.75 8.70
CA VAL A 3 32.24 -16.13 9.93
C VAL A 3 31.89 -15.08 10.98
N SER A 4 31.32 -15.50 12.11
CA SER A 4 30.95 -14.55 13.17
C SER A 4 32.19 -13.83 13.69
N LEU A 5 32.01 -12.60 14.17
CA LEU A 5 33.09 -11.80 14.73
C LEU A 5 33.80 -12.57 15.88
N ASP A 6 33.05 -13.31 16.69
CA ASP A 6 33.57 -14.17 17.75
C ASP A 6 34.46 -15.30 17.23
N THR A 7 34.06 -15.92 16.12
CA THR A 7 34.85 -16.99 15.49
C THR A 7 36.15 -16.43 14.93
N PHE A 8 36.10 -15.25 14.31
CA PHE A 8 37.29 -14.56 13.84
C PHE A 8 38.23 -14.15 14.99
N LYS A 9 37.68 -13.56 16.07
CA LYS A 9 38.41 -13.18 17.28
C LYS A 9 39.14 -14.37 17.90
N LYS A 10 38.44 -15.51 18.02
CA LYS A 10 38.96 -16.70 18.69
C LYS A 10 40.08 -17.41 17.93
N TYR A 11 40.00 -17.45 16.61
CA TYR A 11 40.88 -18.32 15.80
C TYR A 11 41.83 -17.59 14.86
N ARG A 12 41.59 -16.31 14.54
CA ARG A 12 42.35 -15.58 13.50
C ARG A 12 42.98 -14.28 13.98
N TYR A 13 42.29 -13.55 14.84
CA TYR A 13 42.79 -12.26 15.34
C TYR A 13 44.13 -12.39 16.09
N SER A 14 44.33 -13.48 16.83
CA SER A 14 45.57 -13.78 17.55
C SER A 14 46.79 -14.01 16.64
N ASP A 15 46.59 -14.52 15.42
CA ASP A 15 47.64 -14.71 14.42
C ASP A 15 48.04 -13.39 13.78
N ILE A 16 47.06 -12.53 13.49
CA ILE A 16 47.26 -11.20 12.88
C ILE A 16 48.01 -10.29 13.85
N ARG A 17 47.68 -10.33 15.15
CA ARG A 17 48.45 -9.64 16.20
C ARG A 17 49.93 -10.04 16.26
N LYS A 18 50.25 -11.27 15.86
CA LYS A 18 51.63 -11.79 15.79
C LYS A 18 52.29 -11.49 14.43
N GLY A 19 51.66 -10.69 13.57
CA GLY A 19 52.16 -10.29 12.25
C GLY A 19 51.94 -11.32 11.14
N ARG A 20 51.11 -12.35 11.36
CA ARG A 20 50.81 -13.37 10.33
C ARG A 20 49.52 -13.00 9.59
N ILE A 21 49.67 -12.61 8.32
CA ILE A 21 48.57 -12.09 7.46
C ILE A 21 48.13 -13.13 6.40
N GLU A 22 48.62 -14.37 6.48
CA GLU A 22 48.28 -15.40 5.50
C GLU A 22 46.78 -15.70 5.49
N VAL A 23 46.16 -15.68 4.30
CA VAL A 23 44.73 -15.97 4.14
C VAL A 23 44.47 -17.47 4.24
N THR A 24 43.70 -17.89 5.24
CA THR A 24 43.37 -19.29 5.53
C THR A 24 41.91 -19.62 5.20
N LYS A 25 41.56 -20.91 5.18
CA LYS A 25 40.17 -21.39 4.97
C LYS A 25 39.18 -20.93 6.04
N TYR A 26 39.66 -20.44 7.18
CA TYR A 26 38.84 -19.98 8.30
C TYR A 26 38.49 -18.50 8.19
N ASP A 27 39.13 -17.76 7.28
CA ASP A 27 38.87 -16.32 7.13
C ASP A 27 37.55 -16.07 6.41
N TYR A 28 37.24 -16.80 5.34
CA TYR A 28 36.01 -16.62 4.56
C TYR A 28 35.47 -17.96 4.07
N ASP A 29 34.15 -18.02 3.92
CA ASP A 29 33.45 -19.22 3.46
C ASP A 29 33.57 -19.35 1.93
N ARG A 30 34.43 -20.27 1.48
CA ARG A 30 34.63 -20.58 0.04
C ARG A 30 33.38 -21.14 -0.64
N THR A 31 32.38 -21.59 0.11
CA THR A 31 31.10 -22.06 -0.47
C THR A 31 30.16 -20.92 -0.82
N GLN A 32 30.35 -19.73 -0.24
CA GLN A 32 29.54 -18.54 -0.52
C GLN A 32 30.09 -17.65 -1.63
N TYR A 33 31.37 -17.75 -1.94
CA TYR A 33 32.00 -16.96 -2.99
C TYR A 33 32.78 -17.88 -3.93
N SER A 34 32.47 -17.83 -5.22
CA SER A 34 33.26 -18.56 -6.21
C SER A 34 34.70 -18.03 -6.24
N GLU A 35 35.70 -18.91 -6.24
CA GLU A 35 37.13 -18.52 -6.17
C GLU A 35 37.55 -17.55 -7.29
N LYS A 36 36.78 -17.49 -8.39
CA LYS A 36 36.99 -16.56 -9.52
C LYS A 36 36.48 -15.14 -9.29
N GLN A 37 35.66 -14.87 -8.27
CA GLN A 37 35.05 -13.56 -8.02
C GLN A 37 35.71 -12.78 -6.87
N VAL A 38 36.46 -13.43 -5.98
CA VAL A 38 37.09 -12.76 -4.83
C VAL A 38 38.54 -12.42 -5.15
N THR A 39 38.80 -11.15 -5.40
CA THR A 39 40.17 -10.65 -5.60
C THR A 39 40.96 -10.68 -4.29
N GLU A 40 42.28 -10.89 -4.35
CA GLU A 40 43.15 -10.85 -3.16
C GLU A 40 43.02 -9.55 -2.36
N LYS A 41 42.81 -8.42 -3.04
CA LYS A 41 42.49 -7.13 -2.42
C LYS A 41 41.27 -7.19 -1.51
N MET A 42 40.18 -7.84 -1.95
CA MET A 42 38.96 -7.97 -1.17
C MET A 42 39.16 -8.84 0.08
N LYS A 43 40.00 -9.87 -0.04
CA LYS A 43 40.37 -10.74 1.10
C LYS A 43 41.18 -9.96 2.13
N LEU A 44 42.15 -9.18 1.66
CA LEU A 44 42.99 -8.33 2.48
C LEU A 44 42.18 -7.22 3.17
N ASP A 45 41.31 -6.53 2.43
CA ASP A 45 40.45 -5.47 2.98
C ASP A 45 39.50 -6.04 4.03
N ARG A 46 38.91 -7.21 3.78
CA ARG A 46 38.05 -7.86 4.77
C ARG A 46 38.82 -8.24 6.03
N LEU A 47 40.03 -8.78 5.89
CA LEU A 47 40.90 -9.12 7.02
C LEU A 47 41.23 -7.86 7.84
N LYS A 48 41.63 -6.78 7.15
CA LYS A 48 41.96 -5.47 7.72
C LYS A 48 40.82 -4.91 8.57
N TYR A 49 39.60 -4.84 8.03
CA TYR A 49 38.46 -4.26 8.75
C TYR A 49 37.95 -5.16 9.87
N LEU A 50 37.95 -6.49 9.69
CA LEU A 50 37.57 -7.41 10.77
C LEU A 50 38.54 -7.36 11.95
N SER A 51 39.83 -7.23 11.68
CA SER A 51 40.84 -7.02 12.72
C SER A 51 40.59 -5.72 13.49
N LEU A 52 40.25 -4.62 12.79
CA LEU A 52 39.93 -3.36 13.46
C LEU A 52 38.69 -3.49 14.38
N PHE A 53 37.63 -4.16 13.93
CA PHE A 53 36.40 -4.34 14.74
C PHE A 53 36.59 -5.24 15.97
N VAL A 54 37.61 -6.09 15.97
CA VAL A 54 37.93 -6.97 17.09
C VAL A 54 38.95 -6.35 18.06
N ALA A 55 39.63 -5.28 17.64
CA ALA A 55 40.60 -4.60 18.49
C ALA A 55 39.92 -3.93 19.69
N GLU A 56 40.39 -4.27 20.88
CA GLU A 56 39.79 -3.79 22.14
C GLU A 56 40.62 -2.70 22.81
N THR A 57 41.90 -2.57 22.46
CA THR A 57 42.79 -1.57 23.07
C THR A 57 43.48 -0.69 22.02
N PRO A 58 43.85 0.57 22.36
CA PRO A 58 44.57 1.46 21.46
C PRO A 58 45.91 0.89 20.98
N GLU A 59 46.60 0.12 21.82
CA GLU A 59 47.88 -0.52 21.49
C GLU A 59 47.71 -1.61 20.43
N GLU A 60 46.58 -2.34 20.46
CA GLU A 60 46.24 -3.30 19.42
C GLU A 60 45.96 -2.59 18.10
N ILE A 61 45.26 -1.45 18.13
CA ILE A 61 45.03 -0.62 16.94
C ILE A 61 46.36 -0.09 16.38
N GLU A 62 47.30 0.33 17.24
CA GLU A 62 48.63 0.77 16.80
C GLU A 62 49.42 -0.36 16.11
N GLN A 63 49.35 -1.59 16.65
CA GLN A 63 49.93 -2.77 16.01
C GLN A 63 49.26 -3.08 14.66
N LEU A 64 47.94 -2.93 14.57
CA LEU A 64 47.21 -3.11 13.31
C LEU A 64 47.56 -2.05 12.27
N ILE A 65 47.84 -0.81 12.67
CA ILE A 65 48.27 0.26 11.77
C ILE A 65 49.67 -0.02 11.21
N ARG A 66 50.56 -0.63 12.00
CA ARG A 66 51.87 -1.08 11.48
C ARG A 66 51.73 -2.16 10.41
N ILE A 67 50.67 -2.97 10.49
CA ILE A 67 50.37 -4.04 9.52
C ILE A 67 49.58 -3.48 8.32
N PHE A 68 48.65 -2.57 8.57
CA PHE A 68 47.75 -1.94 7.61
C PHE A 68 47.81 -0.42 7.77
N PRO A 69 48.78 0.26 7.13
CA PRO A 69 48.98 1.71 7.30
C PRO A 69 47.75 2.55 6.95
N ASP A 70 46.94 2.08 6.00
CA ASP A 70 45.69 2.73 5.56
C ASP A 70 44.63 2.84 6.67
N LEU A 71 44.79 2.13 7.80
CA LEU A 71 43.90 2.27 8.96
C LEU A 71 44.15 3.54 9.77
N GLU A 72 45.25 4.24 9.54
CA GLU A 72 45.58 5.49 10.23
C GLU A 72 44.47 6.54 10.10
N SER A 73 43.90 6.71 8.90
CA SER A 73 42.80 7.64 8.67
C SER A 73 41.56 7.25 9.47
N VAL A 74 41.25 5.96 9.49
CA VAL A 74 40.10 5.43 10.24
C VAL A 74 40.31 5.59 11.75
N ARG A 75 41.55 5.44 12.26
CA ARG A 75 41.85 5.72 13.67
C ARG A 75 41.62 7.20 14.00
N LEU A 76 42.04 8.11 13.12
CA LEU A 76 41.83 9.55 13.32
C LEU A 76 40.33 9.87 13.37
N ASP A 77 39.54 9.32 12.43
CA ASP A 77 38.09 9.49 12.42
C ASP A 77 37.47 8.96 13.74
N ILE A 78 37.85 7.74 14.16
CA ILE A 78 37.38 7.13 15.42
C ILE A 78 37.79 7.98 16.64
N ASN A 79 39.00 8.54 16.65
CA ASN A 79 39.45 9.41 17.73
C ASN A 79 38.65 10.71 17.79
N GLU A 80 38.33 11.32 16.65
CA GLU A 80 37.45 12.51 16.60
C GLU A 80 36.07 12.21 17.22
N TYR A 81 35.53 11.01 16.94
CA TYR A 81 34.30 10.53 17.59
C TYR A 81 34.44 10.33 19.10
N LEU A 82 35.59 9.85 19.57
CA LEU A 82 35.86 9.60 21.01
C LEU A 82 36.21 10.87 21.79
N GLU A 83 36.75 11.90 21.14
CA GLU A 83 37.04 13.18 21.78
C GLU A 83 35.77 13.95 22.14
N ARG A 84 34.72 13.87 21.30
CA ARG A 84 33.46 14.62 21.49
C ARG A 84 32.20 13.77 21.26
N PRO A 85 32.04 12.65 21.99
CA PRO A 85 30.97 11.68 21.75
C PRO A 85 29.57 12.29 21.95
N LYS A 86 29.43 13.23 22.90
CA LYS A 86 28.15 13.91 23.18
C LYS A 86 27.66 14.74 22.00
N GLU A 87 28.57 15.38 21.28
CA GLU A 87 28.20 16.28 20.17
C GLU A 87 27.81 15.49 18.94
N VAL A 88 28.55 14.42 18.65
CA VAL A 88 28.22 13.47 17.61
C VAL A 88 26.85 12.83 17.88
N LEU A 89 26.62 12.36 19.10
CA LEU A 89 25.32 11.78 19.49
C LEU A 89 24.19 12.79 19.41
N ASN A 90 24.44 14.06 19.78
CA ASN A 90 23.48 15.14 19.60
C ASN A 90 23.18 15.40 18.11
N MET A 91 24.20 15.38 17.24
CA MET A 91 24.01 15.54 15.79
C MET A 91 23.18 14.41 15.19
N PHE A 92 23.44 13.16 15.57
CA PHE A 92 22.62 12.03 15.16
C PHE A 92 21.18 12.14 15.68
N SER A 93 21.01 12.53 16.93
CA SER A 93 19.67 12.74 17.51
C SER A 93 18.90 13.85 16.80
N GLU A 94 19.57 14.93 16.43
CA GLU A 94 18.96 16.04 15.70
C GLU A 94 18.60 15.64 14.27
N ALA A 95 19.45 14.85 13.60
CA ALA A 95 19.16 14.29 12.28
C ALA A 95 17.94 13.36 12.31
N LEU A 96 17.84 12.48 13.33
CA LEU A 96 16.67 11.63 13.53
C LEU A 96 15.41 12.47 13.80
N ARG A 97 15.51 13.50 14.63
CA ARG A 97 14.40 14.42 14.91
C ARG A 97 13.90 15.13 13.65
N ILE A 98 14.81 15.57 12.78
CA ILE A 98 14.46 16.18 11.49
C ILE A 98 13.80 15.15 10.55
N LEU A 99 14.33 13.93 10.49
CA LEU A 99 13.76 12.85 9.68
C LEU A 99 12.33 12.51 10.12
N ASP A 100 12.11 12.36 11.43
CA ASP A 100 10.79 12.06 11.99
C ASP A 100 9.81 13.19 11.70
N ARG A 101 10.25 14.44 11.86
CA ARG A 101 9.45 15.62 11.51
C ARG A 101 9.05 15.62 10.03
N ASN A 102 10.00 15.43 9.12
CA ASN A 102 9.73 15.41 7.68
C ASN A 102 8.81 14.24 7.31
N THR A 103 8.96 13.10 7.97
CA THR A 103 8.08 11.94 7.79
C THR A 103 6.66 12.27 8.21
N ALA A 104 6.47 12.93 9.35
CA ALA A 104 5.16 13.38 9.82
C ALA A 104 4.54 14.42 8.86
N GLU A 105 5.31 15.41 8.39
CA GLU A 105 4.85 16.41 7.42
C GLU A 105 4.40 15.74 6.11
N LEU A 106 5.20 14.82 5.55
CA LEU A 106 4.84 14.05 4.35
C LEU A 106 3.62 13.14 4.53
N MET A 107 3.41 12.60 5.72
CA MET A 107 2.19 11.82 6.02
C MET A 107 0.96 12.72 6.07
N VAL A 108 1.06 13.89 6.71
CA VAL A 108 -0.04 14.86 6.77
C VAL A 108 -0.43 15.35 5.38
N ASP A 109 0.53 15.65 4.52
CA ASP A 109 0.22 16.13 3.17
C ASP A 109 -0.44 15.03 2.32
N ARG A 110 0.05 13.79 2.39
CA ARG A 110 -0.65 12.65 1.77
C ARG A 110 -2.08 12.46 2.28
N MET A 111 -2.29 12.58 3.59
CA MET A 111 -3.62 12.48 4.17
C MET A 111 -4.56 13.61 3.71
N LYS A 112 -4.04 14.83 3.51
CA LYS A 112 -4.83 15.94 2.95
C LYS A 112 -5.24 15.64 1.53
N ASP A 113 -4.31 15.18 0.68
CA ASP A 113 -4.60 14.82 -0.71
C ASP A 113 -5.68 13.72 -0.78
N GLU A 114 -5.53 12.65 0.00
CA GLU A 114 -6.54 11.58 0.10
C GLU A 114 -7.91 12.13 0.59
N THR A 115 -7.89 13.03 1.57
CA THR A 115 -9.12 13.65 2.09
C THR A 115 -9.81 14.48 1.02
N ASP A 116 -9.07 15.24 0.22
CA ASP A 116 -9.63 16.06 -0.85
C ASP A 116 -10.15 15.21 -2.01
N GLU A 117 -9.46 14.13 -2.37
CA GLU A 117 -9.97 13.13 -3.33
C GLU A 117 -11.29 12.50 -2.84
N LEU A 118 -11.36 12.11 -1.58
CA LEU A 118 -12.57 11.55 -0.98
C LEU A 118 -13.73 12.56 -0.97
N LYS A 119 -13.47 13.85 -0.70
CA LYS A 119 -14.50 14.89 -0.80
C LYS A 119 -15.04 15.01 -2.23
N VAL A 120 -14.16 14.96 -3.23
CA VAL A 120 -14.57 15.02 -4.64
C VAL A 120 -15.42 13.80 -5.00
N GLN A 121 -15.02 12.60 -4.58
CA GLN A 121 -15.82 11.39 -4.81
C GLN A 121 -17.18 11.45 -4.13
N LYS A 122 -17.22 11.91 -2.87
CA LYS A 122 -18.47 12.11 -2.13
C LYS A 122 -19.41 13.07 -2.87
N GLY A 123 -18.90 14.20 -3.36
CA GLY A 123 -19.72 15.15 -4.13
C GLY A 123 -20.27 14.55 -5.43
N LYS A 124 -19.51 13.69 -6.11
CA LYS A 124 -20.00 12.96 -7.30
C LYS A 124 -21.12 11.99 -6.95
N LEU A 125 -20.98 11.25 -5.85
CA LEU A 125 -22.00 10.32 -5.37
C LEU A 125 -23.27 11.04 -4.94
N GLU A 126 -23.16 12.18 -4.26
CA GLU A 126 -24.30 13.02 -3.88
C GLU A 126 -25.06 13.52 -5.13
N ALA A 127 -24.33 13.96 -6.16
CA ALA A 127 -24.95 14.36 -7.43
C ALA A 127 -25.68 13.19 -8.13
N GLN A 128 -25.05 12.01 -8.20
CA GLN A 128 -25.68 10.80 -8.76
C GLN A 128 -26.91 10.38 -7.97
N ASN A 129 -26.89 10.48 -6.64
CA ASN A 129 -28.04 10.16 -5.81
C ASN A 129 -29.20 11.12 -6.09
N GLY A 130 -28.94 12.41 -6.24
CA GLY A 130 -29.95 13.39 -6.64
C GLY A 130 -30.54 13.12 -8.04
N GLU A 131 -29.74 12.67 -8.99
CA GLU A 131 -30.23 12.25 -10.31
C GLU A 131 -31.14 11.01 -10.23
N LEU A 132 -30.77 10.03 -9.40
CA LEU A 132 -31.58 8.83 -9.17
C LEU A 132 -32.90 9.17 -8.48
N GLU A 133 -32.89 10.04 -7.47
CA GLU A 133 -34.12 10.51 -6.80
C GLU A 133 -35.05 11.20 -7.81
N ALA A 134 -34.50 12.06 -8.69
CA ALA A 134 -35.29 12.72 -9.74
C ALA A 134 -35.87 11.71 -10.76
N GLN A 135 -35.13 10.66 -11.12
CA GLN A 135 -35.64 9.59 -11.98
C GLN A 135 -36.74 8.79 -11.29
N ASN A 136 -36.57 8.48 -10.00
CA ASN A 136 -37.57 7.74 -9.24
C ASN A 136 -38.88 8.51 -9.13
N GLY A 137 -38.82 9.83 -8.88
CA GLY A 137 -40.01 10.69 -8.89
C GLY A 137 -40.73 10.73 -10.24
N LYS A 138 -39.99 10.68 -11.36
CA LYS A 138 -40.60 10.57 -12.70
C LYS A 138 -41.30 9.22 -12.92
N LEU A 139 -40.70 8.13 -12.44
CA LEU A 139 -41.30 6.80 -12.53
C LEU A 139 -42.56 6.70 -11.68
N GLU A 140 -42.56 7.26 -10.47
CA GLU A 140 -43.75 7.33 -9.60
C GLU A 140 -44.89 8.10 -10.27
N ALA A 141 -44.59 9.26 -10.88
CA ALA A 141 -45.57 10.04 -11.62
C ALA A 141 -46.16 9.25 -12.81
N LEU A 142 -45.31 8.59 -13.60
CA LEU A 142 -45.73 7.78 -14.73
C LEU A 142 -46.60 6.59 -14.29
N ASN A 143 -46.26 5.96 -13.17
CA ASN A 143 -47.04 4.85 -12.63
C ASN A 143 -48.43 5.32 -12.17
N GLY A 144 -48.52 6.50 -11.55
CA GLY A 144 -49.81 7.11 -11.20
C GLY A 144 -50.67 7.45 -12.42
N GLU A 145 -50.07 7.94 -13.50
CA GLU A 145 -50.78 8.15 -14.78
C GLU A 145 -51.31 6.83 -15.37
N LEU A 146 -50.51 5.77 -15.32
CA LEU A 146 -50.90 4.46 -15.82
C LEU A 146 -52.06 3.85 -15.00
N GLU A 147 -52.01 3.99 -13.68
CA GLU A 147 -53.11 3.57 -12.79
C GLU A 147 -54.41 4.32 -13.11
N ALA A 148 -54.35 5.64 -13.32
CA ALA A 148 -55.51 6.43 -13.71
C ALA A 148 -56.08 5.99 -15.08
N GLN A 149 -55.21 5.71 -16.07
CA GLN A 149 -55.65 5.18 -17.36
C GLN A 149 -56.31 3.81 -17.24
N ASN A 150 -55.77 2.92 -16.40
CA ASN A 150 -56.35 1.59 -16.17
C ASN A 150 -57.75 1.68 -15.55
N GLU A 151 -57.96 2.54 -14.56
CA GLU A 151 -59.29 2.74 -13.96
C GLU A 151 -60.28 3.40 -14.95
N ALA A 152 -59.82 4.32 -15.78
CA ALA A 152 -60.63 4.90 -16.86
C ALA A 152 -61.06 3.84 -17.89
N LEU A 153 -60.12 2.99 -18.32
CA LEU A 153 -60.41 1.88 -19.25
C LEU A 153 -61.42 0.90 -18.64
N LYS A 154 -61.20 0.50 -17.38
CA LYS A 154 -62.10 -0.40 -16.65
C LYS A 154 -63.52 0.16 -16.53
N SER A 155 -63.66 1.47 -16.32
CA SER A 155 -64.96 2.16 -16.32
C SER A 155 -65.60 2.14 -17.71
N SER A 156 -64.83 2.43 -18.77
CA SER A 156 -65.33 2.35 -20.15
C SER A 156 -65.76 0.95 -20.55
N PHE A 157 -65.07 -0.10 -20.10
CA PHE A 157 -65.47 -1.48 -20.31
C PHE A 157 -66.83 -1.78 -19.67
N LYS A 158 -67.03 -1.39 -18.40
CA LYS A 158 -68.32 -1.55 -17.73
C LYS A 158 -69.47 -0.86 -18.47
N GLU A 159 -69.24 0.36 -18.99
CA GLU A 159 -70.24 1.08 -19.78
C GLU A 159 -70.58 0.36 -21.08
N LYS A 160 -69.57 -0.16 -21.78
CA LYS A 160 -69.78 -0.94 -23.02
C LYS A 160 -70.51 -2.24 -22.76
N ASP A 161 -70.17 -2.96 -21.69
CA ASP A 161 -70.86 -4.19 -21.29
C ASP A 161 -72.34 -3.91 -21.01
N ALA A 162 -72.65 -2.86 -20.25
CA ALA A 162 -74.03 -2.44 -20.00
C ALA A 162 -74.78 -2.05 -21.29
N ALA A 163 -74.11 -1.39 -22.24
CA ALA A 163 -74.70 -1.05 -23.52
C ALA A 163 -74.96 -2.27 -24.41
N ILE A 164 -74.09 -3.29 -24.35
CA ILE A 164 -74.28 -4.57 -25.04
C ILE A 164 -75.50 -5.28 -24.46
N GLU A 165 -75.61 -5.40 -23.13
CA GLU A 165 -76.78 -6.01 -22.47
C GLU A 165 -78.10 -5.32 -22.86
N ALA A 166 -78.10 -3.98 -22.92
CA ALA A 166 -79.27 -3.23 -23.34
C ALA A 166 -79.65 -3.50 -24.81
N LYS A 167 -78.67 -3.56 -25.72
CA LYS A 167 -78.91 -3.89 -27.12
C LYS A 167 -79.40 -5.32 -27.31
N ASP A 168 -78.83 -6.29 -26.58
CA ASP A 168 -79.28 -7.68 -26.63
C ASP A 168 -80.74 -7.82 -26.18
N ALA A 169 -81.13 -7.10 -25.12
CA ALA A 169 -82.53 -7.05 -24.68
C ALA A 169 -83.47 -6.43 -25.73
N GLU A 170 -83.02 -5.42 -26.47
CA GLU A 170 -83.79 -4.79 -27.54
C GLU A 170 -83.90 -5.70 -28.77
N ILE A 171 -82.82 -6.40 -29.15
CA ILE A 171 -82.83 -7.43 -30.21
C ILE A 171 -83.85 -8.51 -29.87
N GLU A 172 -83.88 -9.01 -28.64
CA GLU A 172 -84.85 -10.02 -28.21
C GLU A 172 -86.30 -9.51 -28.25
N ARG A 173 -86.54 -8.23 -27.91
CA ARG A 173 -87.87 -7.61 -28.09
C ARG A 173 -88.27 -7.53 -29.56
N LEU A 174 -87.38 -7.06 -30.43
CA LEU A 174 -87.66 -6.92 -31.86
C LEU A 174 -87.91 -8.28 -32.53
N LYS A 175 -87.15 -9.32 -32.16
CA LYS A 175 -87.40 -10.70 -32.64
C LYS A 175 -88.81 -11.18 -32.32
N LYS A 176 -89.29 -10.99 -31.07
CA LYS A 176 -90.66 -11.36 -30.68
C LYS A 176 -91.72 -10.63 -31.50
N LEU A 177 -91.54 -9.33 -31.71
CA LEU A 177 -92.45 -8.49 -32.52
C LEU A 177 -92.51 -8.95 -33.98
N LEU A 178 -91.37 -9.37 -34.54
CA LEU A 178 -91.28 -9.91 -35.89
C LEU A 178 -91.97 -11.28 -36.03
N GLU A 179 -91.86 -12.15 -35.01
CA GLU A 179 -92.59 -13.42 -34.95
C GLU A 179 -94.11 -13.20 -34.88
N GLU A 180 -94.56 -12.16 -34.18
CA GLU A 180 -95.99 -11.79 -34.12
C GLU A 180 -96.51 -11.23 -35.45
N GLN A 181 -95.71 -10.49 -36.20
CA GLN A 181 -96.10 -9.92 -37.49
C GLN A 181 -96.08 -10.92 -38.66
N ASN A 182 -95.29 -11.98 -38.57
CA ASN A 182 -95.19 -13.04 -39.60
C ASN A 182 -96.18 -14.20 -39.37
N LYS A 183 -97.16 -14.03 -38.48
CA LYS A 183 -98.16 -15.03 -38.09
C LYS A 183 -99.56 -14.64 -38.57
#